data_AF-A0A382APG5-F1
#
_entry.id   AF-A0A382APG5-F1
#
_cell.length_a   1.000
_cell.length_b   1.000
_cell.length_c   1.000
_cell.angle_alpha   90.00
_cell.angle_beta   90.00
_cell.angle_gamma   90.00
#
_symmetry.space_group_name_H-M   'P 1'
#
loop_
_entity.id
_entity.type
_entity.pdbx_description
1 polymer ?
#
loop_
_entity_poly.entity_id
_entity_poly.type
_entity_poly.pdbx_seq_one_letter_code
_entity_poly.pdbx_strand_id
1 'polypeptide(L)' 'MSYERFFHILDTPEEPAKHLIVAFRGWPDANEAATESISYLIDQLHPKKIADLDPEEFFD' A
#
# COMPACT_ATOMS: atom_id res chain seq x y z
N MET A 1 -10.09 18.62 4.99
CA MET A 1 -9.59 18.14 3.67
C MET A 1 -10.12 16.73 3.48
N SER A 2 -10.81 16.45 2.37
CA SER A 2 -11.31 15.09 2.11
C SER A 2 -10.17 14.22 1.59
N TYR A 3 -9.87 13.10 2.26
CA TYR A 3 -8.83 12.15 1.85
C TYR A 3 -9.12 11.49 0.50
N GLU A 4 -10.39 11.53 0.06
CA GLU A 4 -10.88 11.09 -1.24
C GLU A 4 -10.13 11.71 -2.43
N ARG A 5 -9.43 12.85 -2.23
CA ARG A 5 -8.66 13.48 -3.32
C ARG A 5 -7.46 12.65 -3.76
N PHE A 6 -6.82 11.93 -2.83
CA PHE A 6 -5.51 11.33 -3.08
C PHE A 6 -5.60 9.87 -3.54
N PHE A 7 -6.70 9.20 -3.20
CA PHE A 7 -6.89 7.80 -3.50
C PHE A 7 -7.88 7.60 -4.65
N HIS A 8 -7.46 6.84 -5.64
CA HIS A 8 -8.35 6.25 -6.63
C HIS A 8 -8.80 4.87 -6.14
N ILE A 9 -10.05 4.79 -5.67
CA ILE A 9 -10.63 3.56 -5.13
C ILE A 9 -11.08 2.64 -6.27
N LEU A 10 -10.61 1.39 -6.25
CA LEU A 10 -10.96 0.33 -7.22
C LEU A 10 -11.99 -0.64 -6.65
N ASP A 11 -11.89 -0.92 -5.36
CA ASP A 11 -12.76 -1.86 -4.66
C ASP A 11 -12.80 -1.53 -3.16
N THR A 12 -13.90 -1.88 -2.50
CA THR A 12 -14.06 -1.69 -1.06
C THR A 12 -14.47 -3.02 -0.45
N PRO A 13 -13.65 -3.64 0.41
CA PRO A 13 -14.02 -4.89 1.05
C PRO A 13 -15.25 -4.72 1.95
N GLU A 14 -16.16 -5.70 1.93
CA GLU A 14 -17.38 -5.68 2.74
C GLU A 14 -17.08 -5.74 4.25
N GLU A 15 -15.99 -6.42 4.61
CA GLU A 15 -15.52 -6.51 5.99
C GLU A 15 -14.22 -5.71 6.19
N PRO A 16 -14.09 -4.98 7.32
CA PRO A 16 -12.88 -4.25 7.64
C PRO A 16 -11.71 -5.20 7.93
N ALA A 17 -10.52 -4.85 7.43
CA ALA A 17 -9.31 -5.58 7.73
C ALA A 17 -8.93 -5.46 9.22
N LYS A 18 -8.55 -6.59 9.83
CA LYS A 18 -8.13 -6.63 11.25
C LYS A 18 -6.72 -6.10 11.47
N HIS A 19 -5.87 -6.18 10.45
CA HIS A 19 -4.47 -5.79 10.50
C HIS A 19 -4.14 -4.93 9.29
N LEU A 20 -3.27 -3.95 9.50
CA LEU A 20 -2.70 -3.12 8.45
C LEU A 20 -1.19 -3.31 8.45
N ILE A 21 -0.65 -3.72 7.31
CA ILE A 21 0.79 -3.81 7.07
C ILE A 21 1.15 -2.67 6.13
N VAL A 22 2.15 -1.88 6.50
CA VAL A 22 2.60 -0.73 5.71
C VAL A 22 4.10 -0.87 5.46
N ALA A 23 4.50 -0.79 4.20
CA ALA A 23 5.89 -0.80 3.78
C ALA A 23 6.14 0.40 2.86
N PHE A 24 7.16 1.18 3.17
CA PHE A 24 7.61 2.29 2.35
C PHE A 24 8.98 1.96 1.78
N ARG A 25 9.13 2.03 0.46
CA ARG A 25 10.43 1.94 -0.20
C ARG A 25 11.21 3.25 0.03
N GLY A 26 12.54 3.17 0.11
CA GLY A 26 13.42 4.35 0.17
C GLY A 26 14.33 4.36 1.40
N TRP A 27 14.59 5.53 1.99
CA TRP A 27 15.49 5.68 3.14
C TRP A 27 15.19 4.76 4.35
N PRO A 28 13.93 4.41 4.70
CA PRO A 28 13.65 3.46 5.78
C PRO A 28 13.76 1.98 5.36
N ASP A 29 13.98 1.68 4.09
CA ASP A 29 13.98 0.32 3.54
C ASP A 29 15.37 -0.33 3.69
N ALA A 30 15.72 -0.63 4.95
CA ALA A 30 17.01 -1.16 5.40
C ALA A 30 17.51 -2.36 4.57
N ASN A 31 18.23 -2.06 3.48
CA ASN A 31 18.65 -3.01 2.46
C ASN A 31 17.48 -3.85 1.88
N GLU A 32 16.40 -3.15 1.50
CA GLU A 32 15.21 -3.74 0.84
C GLU A 32 14.38 -4.70 1.70
N ALA A 33 14.67 -4.81 3.00
CA ALA A 33 13.98 -5.75 3.88
C ALA A 33 12.46 -5.52 3.93
N ALA A 34 11.98 -4.27 3.88
CA ALA A 34 10.56 -3.97 3.91
C ALA A 34 9.92 -4.26 2.54
N THR A 35 10.59 -3.85 1.46
CA THR A 35 10.14 -4.13 0.08
C THR A 35 10.06 -5.64 -0.17
N GLU A 36 11.08 -6.41 0.17
CA GLU A 36 11.09 -7.86 -0.08
C GLU A 36 10.08 -8.60 0.79
N SER A 37 9.88 -8.17 2.04
CA SER A 37 8.86 -8.77 2.91
C SER A 37 7.45 -8.59 2.35
N ILE A 38 7.12 -7.39 1.84
CA ILE A 38 5.78 -7.16 1.26
C ILE A 38 5.62 -7.85 -0.10
N SER A 39 6.66 -7.88 -0.94
CA SER A 39 6.67 -8.65 -2.20
C SER A 39 6.39 -10.14 -1.95
N TYR A 40 7.09 -10.73 -0.98
CA TYR A 40 6.85 -12.12 -0.59
C TYR A 40 5.39 -12.37 -0.15
N LEU A 41 4.80 -11.48 0.65
CA LEU A 41 3.40 -11.62 1.07
C LEU A 41 2.42 -11.50 -0.10
N ILE A 42 2.68 -10.61 -1.05
CA ILE A 42 1.88 -10.46 -2.26
C ILE A 42 1.92 -11.76 -3.08
N ASP A 43 3.11 -12.34 -3.26
CA ASP A 43 3.29 -13.59 -4.00
C ASP A 43 2.63 -14.79 -3.33
N GLN A 44 2.64 -14.85 -2.00
CA GLN A 44 2.01 -15.96 -1.27
C GLN A 44 0.48 -15.82 -1.19
N LEU A 45 -0.03 -14.62 -0.94
CA LEU A 45 -1.44 -14.39 -0.62
C LEU A 45 -2.28 -13.98 -1.82
N HIS A 46 -1.66 -13.58 -2.94
CA HIS A 46 -2.32 -13.10 -4.15
C HIS A 46 -3.40 -12.04 -3.85
N PRO A 47 -3.06 -10.97 -3.12
CA PRO A 47 -4.04 -9.99 -2.68
C PRO A 47 -4.65 -9.24 -3.88
N LYS A 48 -5.90 -8.79 -3.71
CA LYS A 48 -6.58 -7.91 -4.67
C LYS A 48 -6.20 -6.46 -4.40
N LYS A 49 -5.84 -5.73 -5.45
CA LYS A 49 -5.63 -4.28 -5.38
C LYS A 49 -6.97 -3.57 -5.17
N ILE A 50 -7.07 -2.74 -4.12
CA ILE A 50 -8.31 -2.05 -3.74
C ILE A 50 -8.27 -0.53 -3.96
N ALA A 51 -7.09 0.06 -4.01
CA ALA A 51 -6.91 1.48 -4.23
C ALA A 51 -5.51 1.77 -4.80
N ASP A 52 -5.40 2.93 -5.43
CA ASP A 52 -4.15 3.56 -5.85
C ASP A 52 -4.02 4.93 -5.17
N LEU A 53 -2.81 5.28 -4.76
CA LEU A 53 -2.46 6.62 -4.28
C LEU A 53 -1.66 7.30 -5.38
N ASP A 54 -2.06 8.52 -5.77
CA ASP A 54 -1.24 9.31 -6.69
C ASP A 54 0.01 9.82 -5.94
N PRO A 55 1.22 9.37 -6.34
CA PRO A 55 2.44 9.78 -5.66
C PRO A 55 2.80 11.25 -5.89
N GLU A 56 2.41 11.87 -7.02
CA GLU A 56 2.92 13.19 -7.43
C GLU A 56 2.63 14.29 -6.40
N GLU A 57 1.56 14.16 -5.62
CA GLU A 57 1.20 15.10 -4.54
C GLU A 57 2.11 14.98 -3.29
N PHE A 58 3.00 13.98 -3.24
CA PHE A 58 3.80 13.62 -2.06
C PHE A 58 5.32 13.56 -2.30
N PHE A 59 5.76 13.72 -3.54
CA PHE A 59 7.18 13.88 -3.89
C PHE A 59 7.46 15.37 -4.17
N ASP A 60 8.63 15.85 -3.73
CA ASP A 60 9.14 17.20 -4.02
C ASP A 60 9.95 17.20 -5.34
#